data_AF-A0A258GQC3-F1
#
_entry.id   AF-A0A258GQC3-F1
#
_cell.length_a   1.000
_cell.length_b   1.000
_cell.length_c   1.000
_cell.angle_alpha   90.00
_cell.angle_beta   90.00
_cell.angle_gamma   90.00
#
_symmetry.space_group_name_H-M   'P 1'
#
loop_
_entity.id
_entity.type
_entity.pdbx_description
1 polymer ?
#
loop_
_entity_poly.entity_id
_entity_poly.type
_entity_poly.pdbx_seq_one_letter_code
_entity_poly.pdbx_strand_id
1 'polypeptide(L)'
;MELPLGFKAEAYAQGGYVWGDYSSAFVDGQARVERPLVTIGKYDVNAGAGMWGGAQKGAARLDVGPTASVYMPVGKLGSRLSVDWRFRVAGDAEPSDGPAVTVSTGF
;
A
#
# COMPACT_ATOMS: atom_id res chain seq x y z
N MET A 1 10.70 7.24 5.07
CA MET A 1 11.41 8.52 4.97
C MET A 1 10.61 9.56 5.75
N GLU A 2 11.23 10.23 6.71
CA GLU A 2 10.58 11.37 7.39
C GLU A 2 10.56 12.59 6.45
N LEU A 3 9.45 13.30 6.44
CA LEU A 3 9.20 14.50 5.65
C LEU A 3 8.88 15.68 6.58
N PRO A 4 8.96 16.93 6.08
CA PRO A 4 8.53 18.11 6.84
C PRO A 4 7.09 17.97 7.35
N LEU A 5 6.75 18.71 8.41
CA LEU A 5 5.42 18.73 9.02
C LEU A 5 4.97 17.39 9.64
N GLY A 6 5.92 16.48 9.93
CA GLY A 6 5.64 15.21 10.60
C GLY A 6 5.04 14.14 9.66
N PHE A 7 5.16 14.34 8.35
CA PHE A 7 4.78 13.32 7.39
C PHE A 7 5.85 12.23 7.28
N LYS A 8 5.42 11.02 6.94
CA LYS A 8 6.25 9.85 6.68
C LYS A 8 5.89 9.32 5.30
N ALA A 9 6.88 9.23 4.43
CA ALA A 9 6.77 8.61 3.13
C ALA A 9 7.29 7.18 3.15
N GLU A 10 6.58 6.28 2.48
CA GLU A 10 6.99 4.90 2.23
C GLU A 10 6.74 4.57 0.77
N ALA A 11 7.65 3.82 0.15
CA ALA A 11 7.49 3.29 -1.19
C ALA A 11 7.94 1.83 -1.22
N TYR A 12 7.21 1.03 -2.00
CA TYR A 12 7.47 -0.38 -2.24
C TYR A 12 7.25 -0.67 -3.71
N ALA A 13 8.10 -1.51 -4.30
CA ALA A 13 7.93 -2.00 -5.65
C ALA A 13 8.46 -3.43 -5.74
N GLN A 14 7.82 -4.22 -6.59
CA GLN A 14 8.23 -5.57 -6.93
C GLN A 14 8.04 -5.80 -8.43
N GLY A 15 8.80 -6.74 -8.96
CA GLY A 15 8.64 -7.21 -10.33
C GLY A 15 9.18 -8.62 -10.48
N GLY A 16 8.68 -9.33 -11.47
CA GLY A 16 9.06 -10.72 -11.69
C GLY A 16 8.55 -11.27 -13.01
N TYR A 17 8.78 -12.56 -13.22
CA TYR A 17 8.36 -13.29 -14.41
C TYR A 17 7.74 -14.63 -14.02
N VAL A 18 6.55 -14.91 -14.56
CA VAL A 18 5.85 -16.17 -14.41
C VAL A 18 6.14 -17.03 -15.64
N TRP A 19 6.67 -18.24 -15.43
CA TRP A 19 6.92 -19.23 -16.48
C TRP A 19 5.72 -20.17 -16.68
N GLY A 20 5.54 -20.70 -17.89
CA GLY A 20 4.46 -21.63 -18.25
C GLY A 20 3.64 -21.18 -19.47
N ASP A 21 2.51 -21.83 -19.72
CA ASP A 21 1.66 -21.59 -20.89
C ASP A 21 1.10 -20.15 -20.95
N TYR A 22 1.00 -19.49 -19.80
CA TYR A 22 0.56 -18.09 -19.65
C TYR A 22 1.70 -17.19 -19.17
N SER A 23 2.89 -17.37 -19.75
CA SER A 23 4.05 -16.61 -19.33
C SER A 23 3.84 -15.10 -19.43
N SER A 24 4.23 -14.40 -18.36
CA SER A 24 4.05 -12.97 -18.22
C SER A 24 5.09 -12.39 -17.28
N ALA A 25 5.66 -11.25 -17.67
CA ALA A 25 6.28 -10.35 -16.71
C ALA A 25 5.18 -9.66 -15.88
N PHE A 26 5.49 -9.30 -14.65
CA PHE A 26 4.62 -8.45 -13.84
C PHE A 26 5.45 -7.41 -13.09
N VAL A 27 4.80 -6.29 -12.79
CA VAL A 27 5.28 -5.25 -11.90
C VAL A 27 4.14 -4.85 -10.97
N ASP A 28 4.47 -4.53 -9.73
CA ASP A 28 3.52 -4.01 -8.74
C ASP A 28 4.26 -3.05 -7.80
N GLY A 29 3.56 -2.06 -7.27
CA GLY A 29 4.14 -1.15 -6.32
C GLY A 29 3.13 -0.22 -5.69
N GLN A 30 3.60 0.46 -4.65
CA GLN A 30 2.83 1.45 -3.93
C GLN A 30 3.75 2.54 -3.38
N ALA A 31 3.21 3.75 -3.25
CA ALA A 31 3.82 4.81 -2.47
C ALA A 31 2.75 5.48 -1.61
N ARG A 32 3.11 5.82 -0.37
CA ARG A 32 2.21 6.44 0.60
C ARG A 32 2.91 7.55 1.35
N VAL A 33 2.14 8.57 1.71
CA VAL A 33 2.54 9.66 2.59
C VAL A 33 1.50 9.78 3.68
N GLU A 34 1.91 9.58 4.92
CA GLU A 34 1.02 9.57 6.09
C GLU A 34 1.56 10.44 7.20
N ARG A 35 0.69 10.91 8.08
CA ARG A 35 1.09 11.58 9.32
C ARG A 35 0.50 10.86 10.52
N PRO A 36 1.20 10.81 11.67
CA PRO A 36 0.62 10.38 12.92
C PRO A 36 -0.54 11.31 13.31
N LEU A 37 -1.67 10.72 13.69
CA LEU A 37 -2.84 11.45 14.21
C LEU A 37 -2.95 11.30 15.73
N VAL A 38 -2.79 10.08 16.23
CA VAL A 38 -2.88 9.79 17.66
C VAL A 38 -2.06 8.55 18.00
N THR A 39 -1.36 8.60 19.13
CA THR A 39 -0.67 7.45 19.70
C THR A 39 -1.40 7.02 20.97
N ILE A 40 -1.83 5.76 21.02
CA ILE A 40 -2.55 5.17 22.16
C ILE A 40 -1.70 4.01 22.69
N GLY A 41 -0.91 4.26 23.73
CA GLY A 41 0.00 3.26 24.27
C GLY A 41 1.04 2.82 23.23
N LYS A 42 0.91 1.61 22.70
CA LYS A 42 1.81 1.04 21.67
C LYS A 42 1.25 1.13 20.25
N TYR A 43 0.05 1.68 20.08
CA TYR A 43 -0.62 1.82 18.79
C TYR A 43 -0.39 3.23 18.26
N ASP A 44 0.16 3.34 17.05
CA ASP A 44 0.34 4.63 16.36
C ASP A 44 -0.61 4.71 15.17
N VAL A 45 -1.66 5.51 15.31
CA VAL A 45 -2.70 5.70 14.29
C VAL A 45 -2.29 6.83 13.36
N ASN A 46 -2.23 6.51 12.08
CA ASN A 46 -1.74 7.37 11.03
C ASN A 46 -2.81 7.53 9.93
N ALA A 47 -2.78 8.65 9.22
CA ALA A 47 -3.62 8.85 8.04
C ALA A 47 -2.89 9.67 6.98
N GLY A 48 -3.31 9.51 5.73
CA GLY A 48 -2.73 10.23 4.61
C GLY A 48 -3.29 9.78 3.28
N ALA A 49 -2.45 9.75 2.26
CA ALA A 49 -2.81 9.34 0.92
C ALA A 49 -1.73 8.44 0.31
N GLY A 50 -2.15 7.62 -0.65
CA GLY A 50 -1.27 6.73 -1.37
C GLY A 50 -1.60 6.62 -2.85
N MET A 51 -0.69 5.96 -3.55
CA MET A 51 -0.84 5.48 -4.91
C MET A 51 -0.43 4.01 -4.95
N TRP A 52 -1.12 3.24 -5.76
CA TRP A 52 -0.89 1.80 -5.95
C TRP A 52 -0.96 1.51 -7.44
N GLY A 53 -0.10 0.64 -7.95
CA GLY A 53 -0.18 0.29 -9.35
C GLY A 53 0.52 -1.00 -9.65
N GLY A 54 -0.01 -1.71 -10.64
CA GLY A 54 0.56 -2.96 -11.10
C GLY A 54 0.16 -3.23 -12.54
N ALA A 55 1.00 -4.00 -13.24
CA ALA A 55 0.76 -4.41 -14.60
C ALA A 55 1.27 -5.83 -14.82
N GLN A 56 0.46 -6.63 -15.50
CA GLN A 56 0.80 -7.93 -16.06
C GLN A 56 0.14 -8.06 -17.44
N LYS A 57 0.46 -9.12 -18.19
CA LYS A 57 -0.11 -9.35 -19.52
C LYS A 57 -1.65 -9.37 -19.44
N GLY A 58 -2.28 -8.41 -20.10
CA GLY A 58 -3.74 -8.30 -20.19
C GLY A 58 -4.43 -7.62 -19.00
N ALA A 59 -3.70 -7.12 -17.99
CA ALA A 59 -4.29 -6.40 -16.87
C ALA A 59 -3.32 -5.38 -16.30
N ALA A 60 -3.73 -4.11 -16.25
CA ALA A 60 -2.99 -3.07 -15.56
C ALA A 60 -3.93 -2.15 -14.77
N ARG A 61 -3.43 -1.57 -13.68
CA ARG A 61 -4.15 -0.52 -12.95
C ARG A 61 -3.19 0.43 -12.25
N LEU A 62 -3.65 1.65 -12.07
CA LEU A 62 -3.08 2.67 -11.20
C LEU A 62 -4.22 3.28 -10.38
N ASP A 63 -4.06 3.28 -9.07
CA ASP A 63 -5.00 3.81 -8.11
C ASP A 63 -4.37 4.92 -7.27
N VAL A 64 -5.20 5.83 -6.79
CA VAL A 64 -4.83 6.82 -5.76
C VAL A 64 -5.95 6.91 -4.73
N GLY A 65 -5.65 7.41 -3.53
CA GLY A 65 -6.70 7.65 -2.56
C GLY A 65 -6.22 7.74 -1.11
N PRO A 66 -7.15 7.94 -0.17
CA PRO A 66 -6.84 8.04 1.25
C PRO A 66 -6.41 6.69 1.84
N THR A 67 -5.51 6.74 2.81
CA THR A 67 -5.08 5.62 3.65
C THR A 67 -5.24 6.00 5.13
N ALA A 68 -5.68 5.04 5.93
CA ALA A 68 -5.57 5.06 7.38
C ALA A 68 -4.82 3.81 7.82
N SER A 69 -3.91 3.96 8.79
CA SER A 69 -3.11 2.84 9.26
C SER A 69 -2.86 2.87 10.75
N VAL A 70 -2.55 1.70 11.29
CA VAL A 70 -2.15 1.53 12.68
C VAL A 70 -0.88 0.71 12.70
N TYR A 71 0.18 1.31 13.22
CA TYR A 71 1.41 0.59 13.56
C TYR A 71 1.29 0.07 14.99
N MET A 72 1.66 -1.20 15.19
CA MET A 72 1.59 -1.84 16.50
C MET A 72 2.65 -2.93 16.64
N PRO A 73 3.28 -3.10 17.81
CA PRO A 73 4.15 -4.23 18.08
C PRO A 73 3.34 -5.49 18.40
N VAL A 74 3.64 -6.60 17.72
CA VAL A 74 3.12 -7.94 18.03
C VAL A 74 4.29 -8.80 18.54
N GLY A 75 4.39 -8.92 19.86
CA GLY A 75 5.56 -9.54 20.50
C GLY A 75 6.82 -8.70 20.28
N LYS A 76 7.80 -9.26 19.56
CA LYS A 76 9.03 -8.56 19.16
C LYS A 76 8.97 -7.96 17.75
N LEU A 77 7.89 -8.26 17.00
CA LEU A 77 7.75 -7.88 15.60
C LEU A 77 6.99 -6.56 15.48
N GLY A 78 7.40 -5.72 14.54
CA GLY A 78 6.61 -4.55 14.15
C GLY A 78 5.54 -4.96 13.14
N SER A 79 4.29 -4.60 13.39
CA SER A 79 3.17 -4.90 12.49
C SER A 79 2.43 -3.63 12.07
N ARG A 80 1.78 -3.68 10.92
CA ARG A 80 0.96 -2.60 10.38
C ARG A 80 -0.32 -3.18 9.79
N LEU A 81 -1.44 -2.54 10.15
CA LEU A 81 -2.72 -2.70 9.48
C LEU A 81 -3.02 -1.40 8.73
N SER A 82 -3.40 -1.46 7.47
CA SER A 82 -3.91 -0.30 6.73
C SER A 82 -5.23 -0.59 6.04
N VAL A 83 -6.06 0.45 5.96
CA VAL A 83 -7.31 0.50 5.22
C VAL A 83 -7.21 1.66 4.23
N ASP A 84 -7.33 1.33 2.95
CA ASP A 84 -7.22 2.27 1.86
C ASP A 84 -8.57 2.33 1.13
N TRP A 85 -8.93 3.52 0.62
CA TRP A 85 -9.95 3.61 -0.42
C TRP A 85 -9.26 3.92 -1.73
N ARG A 86 -9.30 2.98 -2.68
CA ARG A 86 -8.57 3.08 -3.95
C ARG A 86 -9.51 3.56 -5.04
N PHE A 87 -9.21 4.72 -5.61
CA PHE A 87 -9.83 5.24 -6.82
C PHE A 87 -8.95 4.90 -8.00
N ARG A 88 -9.47 4.15 -8.97
CA ARG A 88 -8.73 3.76 -10.16
C ARG A 88 -8.67 4.94 -11.13
N VAL A 89 -7.46 5.42 -11.40
CA VAL A 89 -7.20 6.56 -12.29
C VAL A 89 -6.65 6.16 -13.65
N ALA A 90 -6.11 4.95 -13.79
CA ALA A 90 -5.71 4.39 -15.08
C ALA A 90 -5.78 2.86 -15.07
N GLY A 91 -5.89 2.28 -16.26
CA GLY A 91 -6.01 0.83 -16.48
C GLY A 91 -7.42 0.31 -16.29
N ASP A 92 -7.57 -1.00 -16.51
CA ASP A 92 -8.85 -1.69 -16.64
C ASP A 92 -8.99 -2.87 -15.69
N ALA A 93 -7.94 -3.25 -14.96
CA ALA A 93 -7.97 -4.41 -14.07
C ALA A 93 -9.02 -4.27 -12.95
N GLU A 94 -9.93 -5.23 -12.87
CA GLU A 94 -10.96 -5.33 -11.84
C GLU A 94 -10.40 -5.62 -10.44
N PRO A 95 -11.14 -5.27 -9.36
CA PRO A 95 -12.37 -4.47 -9.36
C PRO A 95 -12.07 -2.98 -9.67
N SER A 96 -13.12 -2.18 -9.87
CA SER A 96 -13.01 -0.72 -10.01
C SER A 96 -12.62 -0.08 -8.66
N ASP A 97 -13.21 1.05 -8.30
CA ASP A 97 -12.98 1.70 -7.02
C ASP A 97 -13.44 0.85 -5.83
N GLY A 98 -12.72 0.90 -4.73
CA GLY A 98 -13.15 0.22 -3.53
C GLY A 98 -12.17 0.19 -2.37
N PRO A 99 -12.58 -0.41 -1.24
CA PRO A 99 -11.75 -0.55 -0.07
C PRO A 99 -10.69 -1.65 -0.28
N ALA A 100 -9.49 -1.41 0.24
CA ALA A 100 -8.45 -2.41 0.38
C ALA A 100 -7.96 -2.46 1.83
N VAL A 101 -7.67 -3.67 2.32
CA VAL A 101 -7.08 -3.87 3.65
C VAL A 101 -5.75 -4.59 3.48
N THR A 102 -4.69 -4.04 4.07
CA THR A 102 -3.35 -4.63 4.02
C THR A 102 -2.85 -4.89 5.43
N VAL A 103 -2.29 -6.08 5.64
CA VAL A 103 -1.61 -6.46 6.88
C VAL A 103 -0.16 -6.77 6.54
N SER A 104 0.78 -6.15 7.26
CA SER A 104 2.20 -6.45 7.11
C SER A 104 2.89 -6.58 8.47
N THR A 105 3.98 -7.32 8.48
CA THR A 105 4.85 -7.53 9.65
C THR A 105 6.30 -7.45 9.18
N GLY A 106 7.16 -6.79 9.97
CA GLY A 106 8.60 -6.79 9.80
C GLY A 106 9.28 -7.84 10.68
N PHE A 107 10.31 -8.49 10.16
CA PHE A 107 11.10 -9.55 10.81
C PHE A 107 12.53 -9.08 11.09
#